data_AF-A0A661M8I9-F1
#
_entry.id   AF-A0A661M8I9-F1
#
_cell.length_a   1.000
_cell.length_b   1.000
_cell.length_c   1.000
_cell.angle_alpha   90.00
_cell.angle_beta   90.00
_cell.angle_gamma   90.00
#
_symmetry.space_group_name_H-M   'P 1'
#
loop_
_entity.id
_entity.type
_entity.pdbx_description
1 polymer ?
#
loop_
_entity_poly.entity_id
_entity_poly.type
_entity_poly.pdbx_seq_one_letter_code
_entity_poly.pdbx_strand_id
1 'polypeptide(L)'
;MKMRSCLALVLTLALFLFTPGTLLAKDIVVLAQFPLSGPHGSLDELGWGFTDVMNWFNEEAGGVGGRKVKWFMEDMRYSPTVEVANFHKYCSEYGLDELLMATG
;
A
#
# COMPACT_ATOMS: atom_id res chain seq x y z
N MET A 1 -43.18 -15.66 -17.72
CA MET A 1 -42.42 -14.46 -17.25
C MET A 1 -41.75 -14.67 -15.89
N LYS A 2 -42.37 -15.34 -14.91
CA LYS A 2 -41.84 -15.49 -13.53
C LYS A 2 -40.48 -16.21 -13.40
N MET A 3 -40.21 -17.24 -14.21
CA MET A 3 -38.98 -18.06 -14.08
C MET A 3 -37.71 -17.34 -14.53
N ARG A 4 -37.80 -16.51 -15.59
CA ARG A 4 -36.67 -15.72 -16.09
C ARG A 4 -36.27 -14.62 -15.10
N SER A 5 -37.25 -13.98 -14.46
CA SER A 5 -37.02 -12.99 -13.40
C SER A 5 -36.41 -13.61 -12.15
N CYS A 6 -36.84 -14.83 -11.78
CA CYS A 6 -36.27 -15.55 -10.63
C CYS A 6 -34.81 -15.97 -10.89
N LEU A 7 -34.52 -16.48 -12.08
CA LEU A 7 -33.16 -16.86 -12.48
C LEU A 7 -32.23 -15.64 -12.52
N ALA A 8 -32.70 -14.51 -13.06
CA ALA A 8 -31.94 -13.27 -13.10
C ALA A 8 -31.59 -12.77 -11.68
N LEU A 9 -32.54 -12.84 -10.75
CA LEU A 9 -32.34 -12.44 -9.35
C LEU A 9 -31.30 -13.31 -8.65
N VAL A 10 -31.35 -14.64 -8.84
CA VAL A 10 -30.38 -15.57 -8.24
C VAL A 10 -28.97 -15.32 -8.78
N LEU A 11 -28.83 -15.05 -10.08
CA LEU A 11 -27.55 -14.70 -10.69
C LEU A 11 -27.00 -13.37 -10.15
N THR A 12 -27.84 -12.35 -9.95
CA THR A 12 -27.39 -11.08 -9.36
C THR A 12 -26.97 -11.26 -7.90
N LEU A 13 -27.71 -12.04 -7.13
CA LEU A 13 -27.38 -12.32 -5.73
C LEU A 13 -26.09 -13.15 -5.60
N ALA A 14 -25.89 -14.14 -6.48
CA ALA A 14 -24.66 -14.91 -6.54
C ALA A 14 -23.46 -14.01 -6.88
N LEU A 15 -23.59 -13.12 -7.86
CA LEU A 15 -22.55 -12.14 -8.17
C LEU A 15 -22.20 -11.25 -6.96
N PHE A 16 -23.19 -10.81 -6.18
CA PHE A 16 -22.96 -10.03 -4.96
C PHE A 16 -22.32 -10.82 -3.82
N LEU A 17 -22.63 -12.12 -3.69
CA LEU A 17 -22.04 -12.98 -2.66
C LEU A 17 -20.62 -13.44 -3.01
N PHE A 18 -20.29 -13.50 -4.31
CA PHE A 18 -18.97 -13.85 -4.81
C PHE A 18 -18.11 -12.63 -5.19
N THR A 19 -18.63 -11.40 -5.10
CA THR A 19 -17.76 -10.22 -5.19
C THR A 19 -16.84 -10.21 -3.98
N PRO A 20 -15.51 -10.32 -4.18
CA PRO A 20 -14.58 -10.30 -3.07
C PRO A 20 -14.71 -8.94 -2.37
N GLY A 21 -14.89 -8.96 -1.05
CA GLY A 21 -15.00 -7.75 -0.21
C GLY A 21 -13.76 -6.84 -0.25
N THR A 22 -12.73 -7.26 -0.99
CA THR A 22 -11.50 -6.51 -1.28
C THR A 22 -11.74 -5.25 -2.10
N LEU A 23 -12.82 -5.17 -2.90
CA LEU A 23 -13.14 -3.97 -3.69
C LEU A 23 -13.48 -2.73 -2.84
N LEU A 24 -13.81 -2.90 -1.56
CA LEU A 24 -14.16 -1.81 -0.64
C LEU A 24 -13.09 -1.55 0.42
N ALA A 25 -12.01 -2.35 0.45
CA ALA A 25 -10.95 -2.18 1.43
C ALA A 25 -10.03 -1.02 1.00
N LYS A 26 -9.74 -0.09 1.93
CA LYS A 26 -8.78 1.00 1.70
C LYS A 26 -7.41 0.46 1.29
N ASP A 27 -6.64 1.21 0.53
CA ASP A 27 -5.24 0.86 0.25
C ASP A 27 -4.43 0.76 1.54
N ILE A 28 -3.36 -0.03 1.53
CA ILE A 28 -2.36 -0.06 2.59
C ILE A 28 -1.38 1.08 2.32
N VAL A 29 -1.21 2.00 3.27
CA VAL A 29 -0.30 3.12 3.09
C VAL A 29 1.02 2.85 3.81
N VAL A 30 2.13 3.00 3.10
CA VAL A 30 3.47 2.76 3.63
C VAL A 30 4.35 3.99 3.41
N LEU A 31 4.99 4.48 4.47
CA LEU A 31 6.11 5.40 4.37
C LEU A 31 7.42 4.60 4.48
N ALA A 32 8.16 4.55 3.38
CA ALA A 32 9.50 4.02 3.32
C ALA A 32 10.52 5.15 3.41
N GLN A 33 11.49 5.00 4.30
CA GLN A 33 12.58 5.97 4.46
C GLN A 33 13.91 5.24 4.48
N PHE A 34 14.78 5.56 3.52
CA PHE A 34 16.12 4.98 3.41
C PHE A 34 17.14 6.11 3.22
N PRO A 35 18.43 5.89 3.54
CA PRO A 35 19.46 6.90 3.33
C PRO A 35 19.86 6.90 1.86
N LEU A 36 19.07 7.56 1.02
CA LEU A 36 19.32 7.68 -0.42
C LEU A 36 20.38 8.74 -0.73
N SER A 37 20.74 9.55 0.26
CA SER A 37 21.89 10.46 0.22
C SER A 37 22.57 10.57 1.59
N GLY A 38 23.57 11.46 1.69
CA GLY A 38 24.31 11.70 2.92
C GLY A 38 25.38 10.64 3.20
N PRO A 39 25.82 10.49 4.47
CA PRO A 39 26.97 9.65 4.83
C PRO A 39 26.85 8.17 4.44
N HIS A 40 25.62 7.67 4.31
CA HIS A 40 25.32 6.29 3.92
C HIS A 40 24.49 6.23 2.62
N GLY A 41 24.64 7.23 1.74
CA GLY A 41 23.94 7.30 0.45
C GLY A 41 24.26 6.16 -0.52
N SER A 42 25.26 5.32 -0.22
CA SER A 42 25.58 4.09 -0.95
C SER A 42 24.78 2.87 -0.47
N LEU A 43 23.70 3.09 0.29
CA LEU A 43 22.73 2.06 0.67
C LEU A 43 21.40 2.29 -0.09
N ASP A 44 21.47 2.99 -1.22
CA ASP A 44 20.33 3.29 -2.09
C ASP A 44 19.70 2.02 -2.68
N GLU A 45 20.44 0.91 -2.73
CA GLU A 45 19.92 -0.40 -3.12
C GLU A 45 18.80 -0.90 -2.19
N LEU A 46 18.75 -0.44 -0.93
CA LEU A 46 17.62 -0.71 -0.03
C LEU A 46 16.32 -0.10 -0.58
N GLY A 47 16.42 1.11 -1.13
CA GLY A 47 15.29 1.79 -1.78
C GLY A 47 14.82 1.10 -3.05
N TRP A 48 15.77 0.59 -3.86
CA TRP A 48 15.45 -0.19 -5.06
C TRP A 48 14.78 -1.51 -4.73
N GLY A 49 15.35 -2.29 -3.81
CA GLY A 49 14.77 -3.56 -3.39
C GLY A 49 13.37 -3.40 -2.78
N PHE A 50 13.16 -2.34 -1.99
CA PHE A 50 11.83 -2.01 -1.49
C PHE A 50 10.85 -1.69 -2.63
N THR A 51 11.27 -0.86 -3.58
CA THR A 51 10.44 -0.45 -4.72
C THR A 51 10.03 -1.66 -5.56
N ASP A 52 10.97 -2.56 -5.87
CA ASP A 52 10.71 -3.78 -6.63
C ASP A 52 9.68 -4.68 -5.93
N VAL A 53 9.81 -4.85 -4.62
CA VAL A 53 8.86 -5.65 -3.83
C VAL A 53 7.47 -5.01 -3.80
N MET A 54 7.37 -3.69 -3.65
CA MET A 54 6.08 -3.00 -3.65
C MET A 54 5.40 -3.07 -5.02
N ASN A 55 6.16 -2.93 -6.11
CA ASN A 55 5.65 -3.10 -7.47
C ASN A 55 5.17 -4.54 -7.68
N TRP A 56 5.96 -5.53 -7.28
CA TRP A 56 5.57 -6.94 -7.34
C TRP A 56 4.28 -7.23 -6.58
N PHE A 57 4.12 -6.69 -5.36
CA PHE A 57 2.87 -6.85 -4.61
C PHE A 57 1.68 -6.30 -5.39
N ASN A 58 1.81 -5.12 -6.00
CA ASN A 58 0.71 -4.47 -6.71
C ASN A 58 0.43 -5.08 -8.08
N GLU A 59 1.44 -5.52 -8.82
CA GLU A 59 1.30 -5.93 -10.21
C GLU A 59 1.11 -7.44 -10.33
N GLU A 60 1.90 -8.23 -9.59
CA GLU A 60 1.98 -9.68 -9.75
C GLU A 60 1.22 -10.44 -8.66
N ALA A 61 1.34 -10.00 -7.40
CA ALA A 61 0.76 -10.73 -6.26
C ALA A 61 -0.75 -10.44 -6.06
N GLY A 62 -1.32 -9.49 -6.80
CA GLY A 62 -2.71 -9.06 -6.63
C GLY A 62 -2.97 -8.23 -5.37
N GLY A 63 -1.92 -7.67 -4.75
CA GLY A 63 -1.95 -6.92 -3.51
C GLY A 63 -1.72 -7.78 -2.27
N VAL A 64 -1.74 -7.15 -1.09
CA VAL A 64 -1.64 -7.84 0.21
C VAL A 64 -3.06 -8.10 0.71
N GLY A 65 -3.47 -9.37 0.71
CA GLY A 65 -4.86 -9.74 1.03
C GLY A 65 -5.87 -9.10 0.06
N GLY A 66 -5.46 -8.88 -1.19
CA GLY A 66 -6.28 -8.22 -2.23
C GLY A 66 -6.34 -6.69 -2.14
N ARG A 67 -5.59 -6.07 -1.22
CA ARG A 67 -5.46 -4.60 -1.09
C ARG A 67 -4.21 -4.11 -1.80
N LYS A 68 -4.30 -3.02 -2.56
CA LYS A 68 -3.11 -2.38 -3.14
C LYS A 68 -2.30 -1.69 -2.04
N VAL A 69 -0.99 -1.62 -2.27
CA VAL A 69 -0.04 -0.91 -1.41
C VAL A 69 0.29 0.44 -2.06
N LYS A 70 -0.12 1.53 -1.42
CA LYS A 70 0.32 2.88 -1.74
C LYS A 70 1.55 3.17 -0.90
N TRP A 71 2.69 3.44 -1.51
CA TRP A 71 3.93 3.68 -0.80
C TRP A 71 4.56 5.01 -1.18
N PHE A 72 5.30 5.58 -0.24
CA PHE A 72 6.10 6.78 -0.40
C PHE A 72 7.55 6.46 -0.08
N MET A 73 8.46 6.95 -0.90
CA MET A 73 9.90 6.83 -0.67
C MET A 73 10.46 8.19 -0.34
N GLU A 74 10.99 8.35 0.86
CA GLU A 74 11.66 9.57 1.30
C GLU A 74 13.14 9.31 1.60
N ASP A 75 13.98 10.28 1.26
CA ASP A 75 15.38 10.27 1.63
C ASP A 75 15.56 10.80 3.06
N MET A 76 15.99 9.94 3.99
CA MET A 76 16.26 10.34 5.37
C MET A 76 17.69 10.86 5.59
N ARG A 77 18.56 10.82 4.58
CA ARG A 77 19.94 11.36 4.61
C ARG A 77 20.81 10.83 5.75
N TYR A 78 20.43 9.68 6.32
CA TYR A 78 21.01 9.14 7.55
C TYR A 78 20.95 10.13 8.74
N SER A 79 19.84 10.85 8.87
CA SER A 79 19.62 11.85 9.93
C SER A 79 18.29 11.63 10.64
N PRO A 80 18.30 11.32 11.95
CA PRO A 80 17.06 11.15 12.73
C PRO A 80 16.15 12.38 12.71
N THR A 81 16.73 13.58 12.58
CA THR A 81 15.93 14.82 12.48
C THR A 81 15.15 14.89 11.18
N VAL A 82 15.73 14.44 10.07
CA VAL A 82 15.05 14.39 8.77
C VAL A 82 14.01 13.28 8.77
N GLU A 83 14.34 12.11 9.34
CA GLU A 83 13.42 10.98 9.43
C GLU A 83 12.12 11.32 10.19
N VAL A 84 12.26 12.00 11.35
CA VAL A 84 11.12 12.48 12.14
C VAL A 84 10.33 13.55 11.40
N ALA A 85 11.00 14.46 10.67
CA ALA A 85 10.31 15.48 9.88
C ALA A 85 9.48 14.87 8.74
N ASN A 86 10.03 13.87 8.05
CA ASN A 86 9.31 13.09 7.05
C ASN A 86 8.11 12.38 7.69
N PHE A 87 8.30 11.71 8.83
CA PHE A 87 7.22 11.03 9.53
C PHE A 87 6.06 11.97 9.90
N HIS A 88 6.37 13.13 10.48
CA HIS A 88 5.34 14.11 10.84
C HIS A 88 4.56 14.65 9.64
N LYS A 89 5.22 14.85 8.49
CA LYS A 89 4.54 15.24 7.24
C LYS A 89 3.42 14.24 6.90
N TYR A 90 3.73 12.94 6.86
CA TYR A 90 2.74 11.92 6.49
C TYR A 90 1.73 11.62 7.60
N CYS A 91 2.11 11.65 8.88
CA CYS A 91 1.14 11.49 9.97
C CYS A 91 0.12 12.64 10.06
N SER A 92 0.43 13.81 9.49
CA SER A 92 -0.55 14.90 9.39
C SER A 92 -1.56 14.67 8.26
N GLU A 93 -1.20 13.86 7.26
CA GLU A 93 -2.02 13.55 6.08
C GLU A 93 -2.81 12.24 6.23
N TYR A 94 -2.27 11.28 6.97
CA TYR A 94 -2.83 9.93 7.16
C TYR A 94 -3.08 9.66 8.64
N GLY A 95 -4.16 8.91 8.96
CA GLY A 95 -4.45 8.49 10.32
C GLY A 95 -3.33 7.65 10.93
N LEU A 96 -3.15 7.72 12.26
CA LEU A 96 -2.11 6.97 12.99
C LEU A 96 -2.25 5.44 12.84
N ASP A 97 -3.46 4.96 12.55
CA ASP A 97 -3.81 3.56 12.33
C ASP A 97 -3.74 3.14 10.85
N GLU A 98 -3.45 4.07 9.94
CA GLU A 98 -3.46 3.85 8.49
C GLU A 98 -2.06 3.82 7.86
N LEU A 99 -1.04 4.34 8.57
CA LEU A 99 0.32 4.48 8.06
C LEU A 99 1.25 3.39 8.64
N LEU A 100 1.78 2.53 7.78
CA LEU A 100 2.90 1.65 8.11
C LEU A 100 4.23 2.35 7.82
N MET A 101 5.24 2.08 8.64
CA MET A 101 6.58 2.61 8.43
C MET A 101 7.58 1.48 8.15
N ALA A 102 8.38 1.67 7.11
CA ALA A 102 9.53 0.83 6.78
C ALA A 102 10.78 1.73 6.74
N THR A 103 11.71 1.52 7.66
CA THR A 103 12.94 2.32 7.79
C THR A 103 14.12 1.39 8.00
N GLY A 104 15.31 1.78 7.55
CA GLY A 104 16.53 0.96 7.57
C GLY A 104 17.80 1.78 7.55
#